data_AF-A0A7C0XXV1-F1
#
_entry.id   AF-A0A7C0XXV1-F1
#
_cell.length_a   1.000
_cell.length_b   1.000
_cell.length_c   1.000
_cell.angle_alpha   90.00
_cell.angle_beta   90.00
_cell.angle_gamma   90.00
#
_symmetry.space_group_name_H-M   'P 1'
#
loop_
_entity.id
_entity.type
_entity.pdbx_description
1 polymer ?
#
loop_
_entity_poly.entity_id
_entity_poly.type
_entity_poly.pdbx_seq_one_letter_code
_entity_poly.pdbx_strand_id
1 'polypeptide(L)'
;MKIDSILEELTRFKHELWPKATAEDVEKTETLIGVSLPESYRQFVTEFSNGAYLFMLQEVSAVGNGNEQIAPIQNIFHRVWTTGRALTLEELEADIEFREGGTVKRKHLVPFSLDHNGNEWCFVVESLGADDEYPVAYLDNSNSRLFGRLENFAAWLRVLIDARDEVIRVLYGDDVICNELGLG
;
A
#
# COMPACT_ATOMS: atom_id res chain seq x y z
N MET A 1 5.85 -9.88 13.70
CA MET A 1 4.47 -10.37 13.94
C MET A 1 4.12 -11.33 12.81
N LYS A 2 3.48 -12.47 13.05
CA LYS A 2 3.17 -13.45 11.99
C LYS A 2 1.85 -13.10 11.31
N ILE A 3 1.87 -12.94 9.99
CA ILE A 3 0.70 -12.59 9.18
C ILE A 3 -0.40 -13.65 9.24
N ASP A 4 -0.08 -14.94 9.41
CA ASP A 4 -1.06 -16.04 9.48
C ASP A 4 -2.21 -15.75 10.47
N SER A 5 -1.87 -15.29 11.68
CA SER A 5 -2.84 -14.94 12.72
C SER A 5 -3.73 -13.74 12.36
N ILE A 6 -3.21 -12.81 11.55
CA ILE A 6 -3.94 -11.65 11.03
C ILE A 6 -4.91 -12.11 9.95
N LEU A 7 -4.48 -13.00 9.05
CA LEU A 7 -5.34 -13.54 7.99
C LEU A 7 -6.51 -14.35 8.57
N GLU A 8 -6.25 -15.19 9.58
CA GLU A 8 -7.30 -15.91 10.30
C GLU A 8 -8.33 -14.96 10.93
N GLU A 9 -7.88 -13.84 11.48
CA GLU A 9 -8.77 -12.85 12.07
C GLU A 9 -9.62 -12.13 11.02
N LEU A 10 -9.03 -11.77 9.87
CA LEU A 10 -9.76 -11.19 8.73
C LEU A 10 -10.91 -12.10 8.27
N THR A 11 -10.74 -13.42 8.27
CA THR A 11 -11.82 -14.34 7.86
C THR A 11 -13.11 -14.22 8.68
N ARG A 12 -13.06 -13.57 9.86
CA ARG A 12 -14.21 -13.38 10.75
C ARG A 12 -15.10 -12.20 10.34
N PHE A 13 -14.67 -11.39 9.38
CA PHE A 13 -15.37 -10.18 8.97
C PHE A 13 -15.79 -10.26 7.49
N LYS A 14 -16.63 -9.30 7.10
CA LYS A 14 -17.06 -9.16 5.70
C LYS A 14 -16.08 -8.26 4.96
N HIS A 15 -15.65 -8.73 3.79
CA HIS A 15 -14.76 -8.04 2.87
C HIS A 15 -15.25 -8.28 1.44
N GLU A 16 -14.80 -7.45 0.50
CA GLU A 16 -14.85 -7.78 -0.92
C GLU A 16 -13.52 -8.43 -1.32
N LEU A 17 -13.58 -9.67 -1.80
CA LEU A 17 -12.41 -10.51 -2.06
C LEU A 17 -12.43 -11.05 -3.48
N TRP A 18 -11.26 -11.40 -3.98
CA TRP A 18 -11.02 -11.97 -5.30
C TRP A 18 -10.22 -13.28 -5.21
N PRO A 19 -10.18 -14.07 -6.31
CA PRO A 19 -9.36 -15.27 -6.36
C PRO A 19 -7.93 -14.99 -5.94
N LYS A 20 -7.34 -15.92 -5.17
CA LYS A 20 -5.97 -15.80 -4.66
C LYS A 20 -4.96 -15.77 -5.81
N ALA A 21 -3.86 -15.06 -5.58
CA ALA A 21 -2.77 -14.95 -6.53
C ALA A 21 -2.02 -16.29 -6.63
N THR A 22 -1.55 -16.61 -7.83
CA THR A 22 -0.60 -17.69 -8.03
C THR A 22 0.83 -17.20 -7.80
N ALA A 23 1.78 -18.13 -7.67
CA ALA A 23 3.20 -17.77 -7.65
C ALA A 23 3.64 -17.03 -8.92
N GLU A 24 3.06 -17.38 -10.08
CA GLU A 24 3.33 -16.71 -11.36
C GLU A 24 2.84 -15.25 -11.36
N ASP A 25 1.69 -14.97 -10.72
CA ASP A 25 1.19 -13.60 -10.60
C ASP A 25 2.13 -12.72 -9.77
N VAL A 26 2.65 -13.26 -8.67
CA VAL A 26 3.63 -12.58 -7.82
C VAL A 26 4.95 -12.36 -8.58
N GLU A 27 5.51 -13.40 -9.18
CA GLU A 27 6.75 -13.33 -9.95
C GLU A 27 6.65 -12.32 -11.10
N LYS A 28 5.52 -12.32 -11.82
CA LYS A 28 5.23 -11.35 -12.87
C LYS A 28 5.27 -9.93 -12.35
N THR A 29 4.58 -9.65 -11.24
CA THR A 29 4.56 -8.30 -10.65
C THR A 29 5.96 -7.89 -10.20
N GLU A 30 6.66 -8.72 -9.41
CA GLU A 30 8.02 -8.44 -8.92
C GLU A 30 9.00 -8.17 -10.06
N THR A 31 8.90 -8.94 -11.15
CA THR A 31 9.71 -8.74 -12.36
C THR A 31 9.45 -7.37 -13.02
N LEU A 32 8.18 -6.95 -13.09
CA LEU A 32 7.80 -5.69 -13.74
C LEU A 32 8.14 -4.46 -12.90
N ILE A 33 8.06 -4.56 -11.57
CA ILE A 33 8.43 -3.46 -10.67
C ILE A 33 9.93 -3.46 -10.32
N GLY A 34 10.64 -4.55 -10.58
CA GLY A 34 12.08 -4.68 -10.37
C GLY A 34 12.50 -4.85 -8.90
N VAL A 35 11.56 -5.17 -8.01
CA VAL A 35 11.79 -5.40 -6.59
C VAL A 35 10.92 -6.56 -6.09
N SER A 36 11.42 -7.32 -5.12
CA SER A 36 10.60 -8.30 -4.41
C SER A 36 9.57 -7.59 -3.53
N LEU A 37 8.34 -8.11 -3.50
CA LEU A 37 7.29 -7.67 -2.57
C LEU A 37 7.62 -8.15 -1.15
N PRO A 38 7.09 -7.51 -0.10
CA PRO A 38 7.31 -7.99 1.26
C PRO A 38 6.59 -9.33 1.50
N GLU A 39 7.16 -10.18 2.35
CA GLU A 39 6.65 -11.53 2.61
C GLU A 39 5.19 -11.52 3.10
N SER A 40 4.86 -10.67 4.06
CA SER A 40 3.50 -10.55 4.56
C SER A 40 2.47 -10.15 3.49
N TYR A 41 2.88 -9.37 2.49
CA TYR A 41 2.02 -9.02 1.37
C TYR A 41 1.87 -10.19 0.39
N ARG A 42 2.95 -10.92 0.09
CA ARG A 42 2.89 -12.15 -0.72
C ARG A 42 1.94 -13.18 -0.09
N GLN A 43 2.06 -13.40 1.22
CA GLN A 43 1.16 -14.30 1.94
C GLN A 43 -0.29 -13.81 1.88
N PHE A 44 -0.55 -12.50 2.06
CA PHE A 44 -1.90 -11.96 1.91
C PHE A 44 -2.49 -12.24 0.52
N VAL A 45 -1.77 -11.95 -0.55
CA VAL A 45 -2.32 -12.13 -1.91
C VAL A 45 -2.49 -13.59 -2.31
N THR A 46 -1.63 -14.49 -1.83
CA THR A 46 -1.66 -15.92 -2.17
C THR A 46 -2.53 -16.76 -1.25
N GLU A 47 -2.75 -16.34 -0.01
CA GLU A 47 -3.51 -17.11 0.99
C GLU A 47 -4.88 -16.50 1.30
N PHE A 48 -5.05 -15.19 1.16
CA PHE A 48 -6.30 -14.48 1.48
C PHE A 48 -7.02 -13.98 0.22
N SER A 49 -6.44 -13.03 -0.53
CA SER A 49 -7.11 -12.43 -1.70
C SER A 49 -6.17 -11.64 -2.60
N ASN A 50 -6.25 -11.83 -3.93
CA ASN A 50 -5.50 -11.02 -4.90
C ASN A 50 -6.19 -9.68 -5.18
N GLY A 51 -5.92 -8.72 -4.31
CA GLY A 51 -6.66 -7.48 -4.18
C GLY A 51 -7.90 -7.66 -3.29
N ALA A 52 -8.30 -6.62 -2.56
CA ALA A 52 -9.46 -6.68 -1.66
C ALA A 52 -10.02 -5.27 -1.37
N TYR A 53 -11.30 -5.17 -1.01
CA TYR A 53 -11.79 -4.06 -0.17
C TYR A 53 -12.03 -4.59 1.24
N LEU A 54 -11.06 -4.37 2.11
CA LEU A 54 -11.14 -4.81 3.48
C LEU A 54 -12.15 -3.95 4.25
N PHE A 55 -13.08 -4.61 4.97
CA PHE A 55 -14.18 -3.96 5.67
C PHE A 55 -15.07 -3.09 4.76
N MET A 56 -15.06 -3.36 3.44
CA MET A 56 -15.72 -2.54 2.40
C MET A 56 -15.21 -1.08 2.35
N LEU A 57 -14.00 -0.83 2.87
CA LEU A 57 -13.47 0.51 3.08
C LEU A 57 -12.08 0.68 2.46
N GLN A 58 -11.13 -0.16 2.88
CA GLN A 58 -9.73 0.00 2.52
C GLN A 58 -9.38 -0.94 1.36
N GLU A 59 -9.05 -0.38 0.21
CA GLU A 59 -8.56 -1.15 -0.93
C GLU A 59 -7.17 -1.71 -0.63
N VAL A 60 -6.87 -2.90 -1.15
CA VAL A 60 -5.51 -3.46 -1.23
C VAL A 60 -5.33 -3.90 -2.67
N SER A 61 -4.23 -3.49 -3.29
CA SER A 61 -3.97 -3.70 -4.70
C SER A 61 -3.72 -5.16 -5.06
N ALA A 62 -3.87 -5.48 -6.33
CA ALA A 62 -3.66 -6.84 -6.81
C ALA A 62 -2.24 -7.02 -7.39
N VAL A 63 -1.87 -8.25 -7.66
CA VAL A 63 -0.68 -8.66 -8.42
C VAL A 63 -1.09 -9.39 -9.71
N GLY A 64 -0.12 -9.72 -10.57
CA GLY A 64 -0.37 -10.43 -11.82
C GLY A 64 -1.10 -9.56 -12.84
N ASN A 65 -2.29 -9.98 -13.29
CA ASN A 65 -3.11 -9.17 -14.20
C ASN A 65 -4.10 -8.24 -13.48
N GLY A 66 -4.12 -8.26 -12.16
CA GLY A 66 -5.17 -7.65 -11.37
C GLY A 66 -6.47 -8.43 -11.43
N ASN A 67 -7.58 -7.76 -11.12
CA ASN A 67 -8.92 -8.34 -11.24
C ASN A 67 -9.89 -7.33 -11.89
N GLU A 68 -11.18 -7.69 -11.93
CA GLU A 68 -12.20 -6.88 -12.60
C GLU A 68 -12.41 -5.48 -12.01
N GLN A 69 -12.01 -5.24 -10.76
CA GLN A 69 -12.19 -3.96 -10.07
C GLN A 69 -10.87 -3.32 -9.62
N ILE A 70 -9.89 -4.14 -9.24
CA ILE A 70 -8.64 -3.69 -8.63
C ILE A 70 -7.50 -3.86 -9.63
N ALA A 71 -6.83 -2.74 -9.92
CA ALA A 71 -5.66 -2.71 -10.76
C ALA A 71 -4.47 -3.40 -10.08
N PRO A 72 -3.57 -4.04 -10.85
CA PRO A 72 -2.38 -4.61 -10.28
C PRO A 72 -1.32 -3.53 -9.99
N ILE A 73 -0.47 -3.76 -8.98
CA ILE A 73 0.56 -2.81 -8.50
C ILE A 73 1.37 -2.20 -9.66
N GLN A 74 1.83 -2.99 -10.61
CA GLN A 74 2.68 -2.49 -11.70
C GLN A 74 1.99 -1.50 -12.66
N ASN A 75 0.65 -1.44 -12.65
CA ASN A 75 -0.10 -0.44 -13.42
C ASN A 75 -0.18 0.91 -12.70
N ILE A 76 0.16 0.94 -11.41
CA ILE A 76 0.15 2.13 -10.55
C ILE A 76 1.59 2.60 -10.30
N PHE A 77 2.53 1.65 -10.21
CA PHE A 77 3.94 1.92 -9.97
C PHE A 77 4.52 2.93 -10.97
N HIS A 78 5.21 3.94 -10.42
CA HIS A 78 5.80 5.06 -11.17
C HIS A 78 4.81 5.86 -12.02
N ARG A 79 3.53 5.85 -11.65
CA ARG A 79 2.48 6.69 -12.27
C ARG A 79 1.81 7.55 -11.22
N VAL A 80 1.31 8.69 -11.67
CA VAL A 80 0.39 9.51 -10.88
C VAL A 80 -1.00 8.93 -11.07
N TRP A 81 -1.54 8.23 -10.07
CA TRP A 81 -2.85 7.57 -10.18
C TRP A 81 -3.96 8.52 -10.64
N THR A 82 -3.99 9.75 -10.09
CA THR A 82 -5.01 10.76 -10.43
C THR A 82 -5.00 11.22 -11.89
N THR A 83 -3.87 11.09 -12.60
CA THR A 83 -3.75 11.55 -14.00
C THR A 83 -3.40 10.43 -14.99
N GLY A 84 -3.05 9.25 -14.50
CA GLY A 84 -2.60 8.10 -15.29
C GLY A 84 -1.25 8.27 -16.00
N ARG A 85 -0.57 9.42 -15.85
CA ARG A 85 0.72 9.67 -16.52
C ARG A 85 1.87 8.96 -15.81
N ALA A 86 2.85 8.53 -16.60
CA ALA A 86 4.13 8.11 -16.06
C ALA A 86 4.88 9.30 -15.45
N LEU A 87 5.59 9.04 -14.35
CA LEU A 87 6.51 9.99 -13.75
C LEU A 87 7.75 10.15 -14.65
N THR A 88 8.27 11.36 -14.71
CA THR A 88 9.57 11.66 -15.35
C THR A 88 10.72 11.16 -14.48
N LEU A 89 11.91 11.05 -15.06
CA LEU A 89 13.12 10.66 -14.30
C LEU A 89 13.42 11.65 -13.16
N GLU A 90 13.19 12.94 -13.38
CA GLU A 90 13.36 13.98 -12.36
C GLU A 90 12.40 13.75 -11.18
N GLU A 91 11.13 13.47 -11.46
CA GLU A 91 10.12 13.18 -10.42
C GLU A 91 10.40 11.86 -9.69
N LEU A 92 10.95 10.86 -10.37
CA LEU A 92 11.35 9.60 -9.76
C LEU A 92 12.55 9.75 -8.82
N GLU A 93 13.48 10.66 -9.15
CA GLU A 93 14.67 10.93 -8.35
C GLU A 93 14.44 11.95 -7.24
N ALA A 94 13.29 12.63 -7.25
CA ALA A 94 12.90 13.62 -6.24
C ALA A 94 12.78 12.99 -4.84
N ASP A 95 13.27 13.73 -3.85
CA ASP A 95 13.08 13.41 -2.44
C ASP A 95 11.68 13.81 -1.99
N ILE A 96 11.01 12.90 -1.30
CA ILE A 96 9.70 13.07 -0.69
C ILE A 96 9.89 13.09 0.82
N GLU A 97 9.42 14.14 1.48
CA GLU A 97 9.57 14.32 2.92
C GLU A 97 8.52 13.53 3.71
N PHE A 98 8.94 12.92 4.82
CA PHE A 98 8.03 12.42 5.84
C PHE A 98 7.58 13.57 6.75
N ARG A 99 6.32 13.53 7.19
CA ARG A 99 5.78 14.47 8.17
C ARG A 99 6.59 14.46 9.48
N GLU A 100 7.00 13.27 9.91
CA GLU A 100 7.75 13.02 11.13
C GLU A 100 9.27 13.28 10.98
N GLY A 101 9.71 13.64 9.77
CA GLY A 101 11.10 13.95 9.43
C GLY A 101 11.82 12.82 8.67
N GLY A 102 12.82 13.22 7.87
CA GLY A 102 13.52 12.34 6.93
C GLY A 102 12.92 12.41 5.52
N THR A 103 13.59 11.77 4.57
CA THR A 103 13.20 11.74 3.16
C THR A 103 13.36 10.35 2.56
N VAL A 104 12.66 10.12 1.45
CA VAL A 104 12.88 8.97 0.56
C VAL A 104 12.67 9.39 -0.89
N LYS A 105 13.40 8.78 -1.81
CA LYS A 105 13.20 9.02 -3.24
C LYS A 105 11.88 8.43 -3.73
N ARG A 106 11.15 9.16 -4.57
CA ARG A 106 9.86 8.72 -5.15
C ARG A 106 9.94 7.34 -5.82
N LYS A 107 11.05 7.03 -6.51
CA LYS A 107 11.26 5.73 -7.16
C LYS A 107 11.25 4.52 -6.20
N HIS A 108 11.51 4.74 -4.91
CA HIS A 108 11.50 3.71 -3.87
C HIS A 108 10.10 3.50 -3.27
N LEU A 109 9.07 4.20 -3.76
CA LEU A 109 7.70 4.03 -3.28
C LEU A 109 6.94 3.09 -4.21
N VAL A 110 6.59 1.90 -3.71
CA VAL A 110 5.75 0.92 -4.42
C VAL A 110 4.35 0.94 -3.82
N PRO A 111 3.31 1.38 -4.54
CA PRO A 111 1.95 1.45 -4.01
C PRO A 111 1.37 0.05 -3.81
N PHE A 112 0.60 -0.14 -2.72
CA PHE A 112 -0.13 -1.39 -2.44
C PHE A 112 -1.57 -1.17 -1.98
N SER A 113 -1.99 0.08 -1.79
CA SER A 113 -3.37 0.44 -1.48
C SER A 113 -3.63 1.87 -1.95
N LEU A 114 -4.82 2.12 -2.48
CA LEU A 114 -5.29 3.40 -3.00
C LEU A 114 -6.51 3.89 -2.21
N ASP A 115 -6.58 5.19 -1.96
CA ASP A 115 -7.80 5.83 -1.49
C ASP A 115 -8.61 6.42 -2.65
N HIS A 116 -9.85 6.85 -2.36
CA HIS A 116 -10.72 7.46 -3.37
C HIS A 116 -10.27 8.86 -3.82
N ASN A 117 -9.31 9.48 -3.13
CA ASN A 117 -8.75 10.81 -3.45
C ASN A 117 -7.50 10.69 -4.33
N GLY A 118 -7.05 9.46 -4.60
CA GLY A 118 -5.87 9.15 -5.37
C GLY A 118 -4.56 9.30 -4.61
N ASN A 119 -4.61 9.25 -3.29
CA ASN A 119 -3.47 8.98 -2.42
C ASN A 119 -3.23 7.49 -2.32
N GLU A 120 -2.04 7.13 -1.84
CA GLU A 120 -1.58 5.75 -1.86
C GLU A 120 -0.83 5.37 -0.60
N TRP A 121 -1.05 4.16 -0.09
CA TRP A 121 -0.10 3.53 0.80
C TRP A 121 0.98 2.84 -0.02
N CYS A 122 2.23 3.08 0.36
CA CYS A 122 3.40 2.54 -0.33
C CYS A 122 4.28 1.71 0.58
N PHE A 123 4.90 0.67 0.03
CA PHE A 123 6.14 0.12 0.56
C PHE A 123 7.28 1.11 0.31
N VAL A 124 8.11 1.32 1.34
CA VAL A 124 9.30 2.19 1.29
C VAL A 124 10.54 1.33 1.03
N VAL A 125 10.86 1.14 -0.25
CA VAL A 125 11.83 0.16 -0.78
C VAL A 125 13.21 0.78 -0.99
N GLU A 126 13.82 1.31 0.08
CA GLU A 126 15.20 1.83 0.03
C GLU A 126 16.24 0.72 0.17
N SER A 127 15.92 -0.27 1.01
CA SER A 127 16.68 -1.51 1.22
C SER A 127 15.73 -2.52 1.83
N LEU A 128 15.82 -3.80 1.44
CA LEU A 128 15.11 -4.88 2.14
C LEU A 128 15.45 -4.80 3.64
N GLY A 129 14.43 -4.65 4.49
CA GLY A 129 14.61 -4.66 5.93
C GLY A 129 15.05 -6.03 6.44
N ALA A 130 15.18 -6.16 7.77
CA ALA A 130 15.24 -7.49 8.38
C ALA A 130 13.94 -8.26 8.05
N ASP A 131 14.06 -9.58 7.86
CA ASP A 131 12.92 -10.50 7.64
C ASP A 131 12.12 -10.30 6.33
N ASP A 132 12.73 -9.78 5.27
CA ASP A 132 12.10 -9.62 3.94
C ASP A 132 10.84 -8.72 3.95
N GLU A 133 10.85 -7.69 4.80
CA GLU A 133 9.78 -6.71 4.97
C GLU A 133 10.24 -5.29 4.64
N TYR A 134 9.29 -4.41 4.29
CA TYR A 134 9.51 -2.98 4.11
C TYR A 134 8.59 -2.17 5.02
N PRO A 135 9.07 -1.03 5.55
CA PRO A 135 8.18 -0.02 6.12
C PRO A 135 7.12 0.41 5.12
N VAL A 136 5.98 0.84 5.64
CA VAL A 136 4.91 1.42 4.83
C VAL A 136 4.62 2.84 5.24
N ALA A 137 4.19 3.66 4.28
CA ALA A 137 3.79 5.04 4.52
C ALA A 137 2.72 5.49 3.53
N TYR A 138 1.94 6.47 3.94
CA TYR A 138 0.87 7.06 3.14
C TYR A 138 1.39 8.27 2.38
N LEU A 139 1.30 8.24 1.06
CA LEU A 139 1.67 9.34 0.18
C LEU A 139 0.46 10.17 -0.18
N ASP A 140 0.50 11.44 0.22
CA ASP A 140 -0.33 12.49 -0.36
C ASP A 140 0.25 12.88 -1.73
N ASN A 141 -0.43 12.45 -2.80
CA ASN A 141 0.01 12.72 -4.17
C ASN A 141 -0.18 14.20 -4.56
N SER A 142 -1.01 14.96 -3.84
CA SER A 142 -1.24 16.39 -4.12
C SER A 142 -0.11 17.25 -3.57
N ASN A 143 0.35 16.95 -2.36
CA ASN A 143 1.41 17.73 -1.70
C ASN A 143 2.79 17.07 -1.74
N SER A 144 2.91 15.87 -2.33
CA SER A 144 4.17 15.10 -2.37
C SER A 144 4.79 14.94 -0.99
N ARG A 145 4.01 14.46 -0.01
CA ARG A 145 4.45 14.29 1.38
C ARG A 145 3.97 12.95 1.94
N LEU A 146 4.81 12.34 2.77
CA LEU A 146 4.56 11.04 3.39
C LEU A 146 4.08 11.19 4.84
N PHE A 147 3.16 10.34 5.24
CA PHE A 147 2.52 10.33 6.55
C PHE A 147 2.46 8.90 7.08
N GLY A 148 2.41 8.76 8.41
CA GLY A 148 1.92 7.53 9.04
C GLY A 148 2.85 6.35 8.81
N ARG A 149 4.15 6.56 8.99
CA ARG A 149 5.16 5.50 8.81
C ARG A 149 4.91 4.35 9.79
N LEU A 150 4.68 3.14 9.26
CA LEU A 150 4.55 1.91 10.03
C LEU A 150 5.65 0.91 9.67
N GLU A 151 5.88 -0.07 10.55
CA GLU A 151 6.98 -1.02 10.43
C GLU A 151 6.91 -1.91 9.18
N ASN A 152 5.71 -2.35 8.80
CA ASN A 152 5.45 -3.23 7.66
C ASN A 152 3.96 -3.34 7.34
N PHE A 153 3.63 -4.09 6.28
CA PHE A 153 2.26 -4.38 5.86
C PHE A 153 1.43 -5.07 6.95
N ALA A 154 2.02 -6.01 7.69
CA ALA A 154 1.32 -6.71 8.77
C ALA A 154 0.92 -5.74 9.90
N ALA A 155 1.79 -4.79 10.26
CA ALA A 155 1.47 -3.73 11.23
C ALA A 155 0.33 -2.82 10.73
N TRP A 156 0.34 -2.49 9.44
CA TRP A 156 -0.74 -1.72 8.81
C TRP A 156 -2.09 -2.47 8.84
N LEU A 157 -2.10 -3.76 8.50
CA LEU A 157 -3.31 -4.59 8.60
C LEU A 157 -3.84 -4.69 10.02
N ARG A 158 -2.95 -4.76 11.02
CA ARG A 158 -3.35 -4.80 12.43
C ARG A 158 -4.12 -3.54 12.82
N VAL A 159 -3.62 -2.36 12.46
CA VAL A 159 -4.34 -1.09 12.71
C VAL A 159 -5.72 -1.11 12.07
N LEU A 160 -5.80 -1.53 10.81
CA LEU A 160 -7.05 -1.64 10.07
C LEU A 160 -8.06 -2.59 10.75
N ILE A 161 -7.62 -3.76 11.23
CA ILE A 161 -8.49 -4.75 11.88
C ILE A 161 -8.99 -4.27 13.23
N ASP A 162 -8.09 -3.69 14.03
CA ASP A 162 -8.40 -3.28 15.40
C ASP A 162 -9.39 -2.11 15.40
N ALA A 163 -9.23 -1.15 14.48
CA ALA A 163 -10.08 0.04 14.39
C ALA A 163 -11.29 -0.13 13.44
N ARG A 164 -11.15 -0.95 12.39
CA ARG A 164 -12.12 -1.12 11.30
C ARG A 164 -12.48 0.20 10.61
N ASP A 165 -11.45 1.03 10.43
CA ASP A 165 -11.53 2.34 9.83
C ASP A 165 -10.27 2.58 8.98
N GLU A 166 -10.27 3.60 8.13
CA GLU A 166 -9.15 3.92 7.24
C GLU A 166 -7.89 4.14 8.08
N VAL A 167 -6.82 3.42 7.75
CA VAL A 167 -5.61 3.41 8.61
C VAL A 167 -5.09 4.82 8.84
N ILE A 168 -5.15 5.69 7.82
CA ILE A 168 -4.66 7.07 7.95
C ILE A 168 -5.50 7.90 8.95
N ARG A 169 -6.82 7.69 9.01
CA ARG A 169 -7.73 8.34 9.98
C ARG A 169 -7.55 7.80 11.40
N VAL A 170 -7.08 6.56 11.54
CA VAL A 170 -6.76 6.00 12.85
C VAL A 170 -5.45 6.55 13.38
N LEU A 171 -4.46 6.73 12.50
CA LEU A 171 -3.15 7.27 12.88
C LEU A 171 -3.19 8.76 13.19
N TYR A 172 -4.14 9.49 12.62
CA TYR A 172 -4.20 10.95 12.69
C TYR A 172 -5.61 11.47 12.95
N GLY A 173 -5.71 12.47 13.83
CA GLY A 173 -6.98 13.15 14.10
C GLY A 173 -7.42 14.10 12.98
N ASP A 174 -8.64 14.63 13.13
CA ASP A 174 -9.25 15.58 12.19
C ASP A 174 -8.39 16.81 11.89
N ASP A 175 -7.51 17.20 12.82
CA ASP A 175 -6.60 18.33 12.63
C ASP A 175 -5.63 18.08 11.46
N VAL A 176 -5.11 16.87 11.32
CA VAL A 176 -4.23 16.50 10.21
C VAL A 176 -5.06 16.10 8.99
N ILE A 177 -6.10 15.30 9.20
CA ILE A 177 -6.93 14.74 8.12
C ILE A 177 -7.61 15.86 7.33
N CYS A 178 -8.20 16.85 7.99
CA CYS A 178 -8.90 17.94 7.32
C CYS A 178 -7.95 19.07 6.89
N ASN A 179 -6.97 19.46 7.72
CA ASN A 179 -6.17 20.66 7.44
C ASN A 179 -4.88 20.39 6.66
N GLU A 180 -4.25 19.24 6.84
CA GLU A 180 -3.01 18.89 6.10
C GLU A 180 -3.33 18.05 4.86
N LEU A 181 -4.17 17.01 4.99
CA LEU A 181 -4.49 16.08 3.92
C LEU A 181 -5.72 16.48 3.08
N GLY A 182 -6.56 17.39 3.59
CA GLY A 182 -7.75 17.85 2.87
C GLY A 182 -8.85 16.79 2.69
N LEU A 183 -8.92 15.78 3.57
CA LEU A 183 -9.82 14.62 3.47
C LEU A 183 -11.06 14.74 4.39
N GLY A 184 -11.59 15.96 4.52
CA GLY A 184 -12.73 16.30 5.39
C GLY A 184 -14.11 16.06 4.78
#